data_AF-A0A3N5WEE2-F1
#
_entry.id   AF-A0A3N5WEE2-F1
#
_cell.length_a   1.000
_cell.length_b   1.000
_cell.length_c   1.000
_cell.angle_alpha   90.00
_cell.angle_beta   90.00
_cell.angle_gamma   90.00
#
_symmetry.space_group_name_H-M   'P 1'
#
loop_
_entity.id
_entity.type
_entity.pdbx_description
1 polymer ?
#
loop_
_entity_poly.entity_id
_entity_poly.type
_entity_poly.pdbx_seq_one_letter_code
_entity_poly.pdbx_strand_id
1 'polypeptide(L)'
;MHIHPEFHRFLSRQDKEKLLGQRGIVVWLCGLSGSGKSTIANAAERVLHQQGRFTTILDGDNIRSGLNSNLGFTDQDRLENIRRIAEVAKILVSQGIVTFVSAITPRGELRDLARGLLGEDLFEVYVKASYEACEKRDVKGLYAKAARGEIQHFTGKDGS
;
A
#
# COMPACT_ATOMS: atom_id res chain seq x y z
N MET A 1 -23.22 -20.09 1.84
CA MET A 1 -22.81 -18.77 1.29
C MET A 1 -23.22 -18.74 -0.17
N HIS A 2 -24.15 -17.86 -0.55
CA HIS A 2 -24.74 -17.77 -1.90
C HIS A 2 -24.00 -16.75 -2.76
N ILE A 3 -22.70 -16.96 -2.97
CA ILE A 3 -21.86 -16.07 -3.80
C ILE A 3 -21.54 -16.78 -5.10
N HIS A 4 -21.88 -16.14 -6.23
CA HIS A 4 -21.69 -16.65 -7.58
C HIS A 4 -20.79 -15.69 -8.36
N PRO A 5 -19.46 -15.90 -8.38
CA PRO A 5 -18.54 -14.99 -9.06
C PRO A 5 -18.58 -15.15 -10.58
N GLU A 6 -18.67 -14.03 -11.29
CA GLU A 6 -18.81 -13.97 -12.75
C GLU A 6 -17.49 -13.70 -13.49
N PHE A 7 -16.34 -13.89 -12.83
CA PHE A 7 -15.02 -13.58 -13.39
C PHE A 7 -14.75 -14.24 -14.75
N HIS A 8 -15.33 -15.43 -14.99
CA HIS A 8 -15.21 -16.18 -16.24
C HIS A 8 -15.88 -15.48 -17.44
N ARG A 9 -16.83 -14.56 -17.22
CA ARG A 9 -17.50 -13.78 -18.27
C ARG A 9 -16.81 -12.44 -18.54
N PHE A 10 -15.92 -12.02 -17.66
CA PHE A 10 -15.23 -10.74 -17.80
C PHE A 10 -14.12 -10.84 -18.83
N LEU A 11 -13.81 -9.71 -19.46
CA LEU A 11 -12.65 -9.60 -20.34
C LEU A 11 -11.38 -10.02 -19.59
N SER A 12 -10.53 -10.80 -20.26
CA SER A 12 -9.33 -11.36 -19.64
C SER A 12 -8.33 -10.26 -19.23
N ARG A 13 -7.48 -10.55 -18.23
CA ARG A 13 -6.36 -9.65 -17.88
C ARG A 13 -5.47 -9.39 -19.09
N GLN A 14 -5.20 -10.42 -19.89
CA GLN A 14 -4.34 -10.33 -21.06
C GLN A 14 -4.86 -9.32 -22.10
N ASP A 15 -6.17 -9.29 -22.35
CA ASP A 15 -6.78 -8.34 -23.28
C ASP A 15 -6.66 -6.89 -22.77
N LYS A 16 -6.84 -6.69 -21.45
CA LYS A 16 -6.71 -5.37 -20.82
C LYS A 16 -5.26 -4.88 -20.84
N GLU A 17 -4.31 -5.76 -20.52
CA GLU A 17 -2.88 -5.47 -20.61
C GLU A 17 -2.44 -5.16 -22.05
N LYS A 18 -3.00 -5.87 -23.04
CA LYS A 18 -2.77 -5.59 -24.46
C LYS A 18 -3.31 -4.22 -24.86
N LEU A 19 -4.50 -3.84 -24.39
CA LEU A 19 -5.07 -2.52 -24.64
C LEU A 19 -4.22 -1.39 -24.03
N LEU A 20 -3.75 -1.57 -22.79
CA LEU A 20 -2.93 -0.58 -22.11
C LEU A 20 -1.46 -0.59 -22.56
N GLY A 21 -1.04 -1.60 -23.33
CA GLY A 21 0.35 -1.78 -23.74
C GLY A 21 1.32 -2.01 -22.57
N GLN A 22 0.83 -2.50 -21.42
CA GLN A 22 1.60 -2.70 -20.20
C GLN A 22 1.11 -3.93 -19.42
N ARG A 23 1.95 -4.43 -18.50
CA ARG A 23 1.52 -5.44 -17.51
C ARG A 23 1.16 -4.78 -16.19
N GLY A 24 0.12 -5.29 -15.54
CA GLY A 24 -0.18 -4.93 -14.17
C GLY A 24 0.91 -5.47 -13.24
N ILE A 25 1.32 -4.65 -12.27
CA ILE A 25 2.15 -5.06 -11.13
C ILE A 25 1.75 -4.24 -9.90
N VAL A 26 1.88 -4.82 -8.70
CA VAL A 26 1.72 -4.10 -7.44
C VAL A 26 3.08 -3.81 -6.84
N VAL A 27 3.50 -2.55 -6.84
CA VAL A 27 4.72 -2.09 -6.16
C VAL A 27 4.37 -1.72 -4.73
N TRP A 28 4.71 -2.58 -3.78
CA TRP A 28 4.36 -2.40 -2.38
C TRP A 28 5.51 -1.78 -1.59
N LEU A 29 5.37 -0.50 -1.24
CA LEU A 29 6.37 0.24 -0.49
C LEU A 29 6.15 0.02 1.01
N CYS A 30 7.09 -0.68 1.65
CA CYS A 30 7.14 -0.92 3.09
C CYS A 30 8.15 0.04 3.75
N GLY A 31 7.89 0.50 4.98
CA GLY A 31 8.84 1.33 5.72
C GLY A 31 8.18 2.23 6.78
N LEU A 32 9.00 2.85 7.64
CA LEU A 32 8.54 3.72 8.73
C LEU A 32 7.73 4.93 8.22
N SER A 33 6.91 5.54 9.06
CA SER A 33 6.36 6.87 8.77
C SER A 33 7.52 7.85 8.48
N GLY A 34 7.39 8.77 7.52
CA GLY A 34 8.50 9.69 7.19
C GLY A 34 9.71 9.08 6.45
N SER A 35 9.71 7.78 6.12
CA SER A 35 10.80 7.13 5.35
C SER A 35 10.90 7.60 3.90
N GLY A 36 9.81 8.11 3.32
CA GLY A 36 9.77 8.61 1.93
C GLY A 36 8.91 7.78 0.96
N LYS A 37 8.15 6.78 1.44
CA LYS A 37 7.27 5.94 0.60
C LYS A 37 6.40 6.74 -0.37
N SER A 38 5.56 7.64 0.15
CA SER A 38 4.65 8.43 -0.69
C SER A 38 5.43 9.34 -1.65
N THR A 39 6.58 9.88 -1.24
CA THR A 39 7.47 10.67 -2.11
C THR A 39 7.99 9.86 -3.29
N ILE A 40 8.47 8.64 -3.03
CA ILE A 40 8.95 7.71 -4.07
C ILE A 40 7.81 7.30 -4.99
N ALA A 41 6.64 6.94 -4.46
CA ALA A 41 5.48 6.57 -5.26
C ALA A 41 5.06 7.69 -6.23
N ASN A 42 4.94 8.92 -5.72
CA ASN A 42 4.59 10.09 -6.54
C ASN A 42 5.65 10.40 -7.61
N ALA A 43 6.94 10.29 -7.28
CA ALA A 43 8.00 10.51 -8.25
C ALA A 43 8.00 9.42 -9.34
N ALA A 44 7.84 8.16 -8.94
CA ALA A 44 7.77 7.02 -9.86
C ALA A 44 6.56 7.12 -10.80
N GLU A 45 5.38 7.48 -10.27
CA GLU A 45 4.18 7.73 -11.08
C GLU A 45 4.43 8.78 -12.16
N ARG A 46 5.07 9.91 -11.82
CA ARG A 46 5.38 10.97 -12.81
C ARG A 46 6.30 10.47 -13.93
N VAL A 47 7.34 9.71 -13.56
CA VAL A 47 8.28 9.14 -14.55
C VAL A 47 7.58 8.12 -15.45
N LEU A 48 6.77 7.23 -14.88
CA LEU A 48 6.03 6.22 -15.62
C LEU A 48 4.96 6.83 -16.52
N HIS A 49 4.27 7.88 -16.06
CA HIS A 49 3.32 8.63 -16.87
C HIS A 49 3.99 9.24 -18.12
N GLN A 50 5.17 9.82 -17.98
CA GLN A 50 5.96 10.33 -19.12
C GLN A 50 6.36 9.23 -20.11
N GLN A 51 6.41 7.97 -19.68
CA GLN A 51 6.66 6.80 -20.51
C GLN A 51 5.37 6.17 -21.07
N GLY A 52 4.22 6.83 -20.93
CA GLY A 52 2.94 6.33 -21.41
C GLY A 52 2.37 5.16 -20.59
N ARG A 53 2.80 5.00 -19.34
CA ARG A 53 2.29 3.96 -18.43
C ARG A 53 1.15 4.51 -17.58
N PHE A 54 0.11 3.70 -17.43
CA PHE A 54 -1.04 3.98 -16.59
C PHE A 54 -0.80 3.43 -15.18
N THR A 55 -0.79 4.33 -14.20
CA THR A 55 -0.50 4.01 -12.80
C THR A 55 -1.63 4.44 -11.88
N THR A 56 -1.60 3.93 -10.65
CA THR A 56 -2.40 4.45 -9.55
C THR A 56 -1.67 4.29 -8.23
N ILE A 57 -1.97 5.14 -7.24
CA ILE A 57 -1.36 5.11 -5.91
C ILE A 57 -2.44 4.86 -4.85
N LEU A 58 -2.29 3.77 -4.10
CA LEU A 58 -3.03 3.47 -2.88
C LEU A 58 -2.20 3.93 -1.67
N ASP A 59 -2.38 5.20 -1.28
CA ASP A 59 -1.76 5.74 -0.07
C ASP A 59 -2.61 5.41 1.17
N GLY A 60 -1.97 4.95 2.24
CA GLY A 60 -2.64 4.51 3.46
C GLY A 60 -3.48 5.60 4.13
N ASP A 61 -3.08 6.86 4.08
CA ASP A 61 -3.87 7.96 4.66
C ASP A 61 -5.08 8.28 3.76
N ASN A 62 -4.89 8.30 2.44
CA ASN A 62 -5.97 8.54 1.49
C ASN A 62 -7.05 7.43 1.59
N ILE A 63 -6.62 6.17 1.66
CA ILE A 63 -7.52 5.03 1.84
C ILE A 63 -8.27 5.13 3.18
N ARG A 64 -7.61 5.55 4.26
CA ARG A 64 -8.23 5.79 5.57
C ARG A 64 -9.18 6.99 5.59
N SER A 65 -9.05 7.96 4.69
CA SER A 65 -10.04 9.03 4.56
C SER A 65 -11.34 8.59 3.87
N GLY A 66 -11.32 7.47 3.15
CA GLY A 66 -12.45 6.96 2.36
C GLY A 66 -12.81 5.52 2.72
N LEU A 67 -12.34 4.57 1.90
CA LEU A 67 -12.67 3.13 1.98
C LEU A 67 -12.49 2.54 3.39
N ASN A 68 -11.49 3.02 4.14
CA ASN A 68 -11.13 2.53 5.47
C ASN A 68 -11.40 3.55 6.58
N SER A 69 -12.30 4.52 6.35
CA SER A 69 -12.68 5.55 7.34
C SER A 69 -13.33 4.98 8.61
N ASN A 70 -13.89 3.78 8.52
CA ASN A 70 -14.48 3.07 9.66
C ASN A 70 -13.44 2.32 10.52
N LEU A 71 -12.16 2.30 10.14
CA LEU A 71 -11.11 1.52 10.83
C LEU A 71 -10.27 2.41 11.74
N GLY A 72 -10.14 2.00 13.00
CA GLY A 72 -9.23 2.61 13.96
C GLY A 72 -7.77 2.20 13.75
N PHE A 73 -7.01 2.18 14.86
CA PHE A 73 -5.58 1.86 14.89
C PHE A 73 -5.24 0.65 15.75
N THR A 74 -6.25 -0.14 16.13
CA THR A 74 -6.05 -1.44 16.79
C THR A 74 -5.34 -2.42 15.84
N ASP A 75 -4.77 -3.50 16.39
CA ASP A 75 -4.10 -4.52 15.57
C ASP A 75 -5.05 -5.17 14.56
N GLN A 76 -6.30 -5.43 14.96
CA GLN A 76 -7.34 -5.95 14.07
C GLN A 76 -7.70 -4.95 12.96
N ASP A 77 -7.85 -3.66 13.30
CA ASP A 77 -8.09 -2.62 12.30
C ASP A 77 -6.92 -2.45 11.33
N ARG A 78 -5.68 -2.63 11.80
CA ARG A 78 -4.49 -2.59 10.95
C ARG A 78 -4.45 -3.77 10.00
N LEU A 79 -4.77 -4.97 10.48
CA LEU A 79 -4.86 -6.17 9.65
C LEU A 79 -5.95 -5.99 8.58
N GLU A 80 -7.14 -5.56 8.95
CA GLU A 80 -8.24 -5.33 8.01
C GLU A 80 -7.92 -4.21 7.02
N ASN A 81 -7.24 -3.14 7.47
CA ASN A 81 -6.78 -2.08 6.58
C ASN A 81 -5.85 -2.61 5.49
N ILE A 82 -4.87 -3.44 5.86
CA ILE A 82 -3.95 -4.05 4.89
C ILE A 82 -4.67 -5.05 3.99
N ARG A 83 -5.58 -5.88 4.53
CA ARG A 83 -6.40 -6.81 3.75
C ARG A 83 -7.18 -6.07 2.65
N ARG A 84 -7.89 -4.99 3.01
CA ARG A 84 -8.66 -4.18 2.05
C ARG A 84 -7.78 -3.54 0.99
N ILE A 85 -6.62 -2.98 1.37
CA ILE A 85 -5.67 -2.40 0.41
C ILE A 85 -5.15 -3.47 -0.56
N ALA A 86 -4.80 -4.66 -0.06
CA ALA A 86 -4.33 -5.75 -0.89
C ALA A 86 -5.40 -6.26 -1.86
N GLU A 87 -6.67 -6.38 -1.43
CA GLU A 87 -7.77 -6.76 -2.31
C GLU A 87 -8.06 -5.70 -3.39
N VAL A 88 -8.00 -4.41 -3.04
CA VAL A 88 -8.13 -3.33 -4.03
C VAL A 88 -6.97 -3.36 -5.02
N ALA A 89 -5.73 -3.55 -4.54
CA ALA A 89 -4.56 -3.70 -5.41
C ALA A 89 -4.71 -4.92 -6.34
N LYS A 90 -5.26 -6.03 -5.85
CA LYS A 90 -5.57 -7.23 -6.64
C LYS A 90 -6.58 -6.97 -7.75
N ILE A 91 -7.62 -6.19 -7.46
CA ILE A 91 -8.60 -5.76 -8.48
C ILE A 91 -7.88 -4.91 -9.54
N LEU A 92 -7.09 -3.91 -9.15
CA LEU A 92 -6.43 -2.99 -10.07
C LEU A 92 -5.38 -3.69 -10.94
N VAL A 93 -4.55 -4.55 -10.35
CA VAL A 93 -3.53 -5.29 -11.10
C VAL A 93 -4.14 -6.25 -12.12
N SER A 94 -5.30 -6.84 -11.80
CA SER A 94 -6.06 -7.68 -12.75
C SER A 94 -6.63 -6.88 -13.94
N GLN A 95 -6.67 -5.55 -13.86
CA GLN A 95 -7.00 -4.67 -14.98
C GLN A 95 -5.78 -4.24 -15.81
N GLY A 96 -4.58 -4.74 -15.49
CA GLY A 96 -3.33 -4.34 -16.14
C GLY A 96 -2.73 -3.04 -15.61
N ILE A 97 -3.21 -2.51 -14.47
CA ILE A 97 -2.76 -1.24 -13.91
C ILE A 97 -1.51 -1.45 -13.04
N VAL A 98 -0.50 -0.60 -13.21
CA VAL A 98 0.65 -0.53 -12.29
C VAL A 98 0.22 0.19 -11.02
N THR A 99 0.14 -0.54 -9.91
CA THR A 99 -0.41 -0.05 -8.65
C THR A 99 0.70 0.14 -7.63
N PHE A 100 0.92 1.36 -7.17
CA PHE A 100 1.79 1.62 -6.03
C PHE A 100 0.98 1.56 -4.75
N VAL A 101 1.45 0.80 -3.76
CA VAL A 101 0.89 0.80 -2.41
C VAL A 101 1.87 1.48 -1.48
N SER A 102 1.44 2.57 -0.83
CA SER A 102 2.22 3.28 0.19
C SER A 102 1.49 3.17 1.53
N ALA A 103 1.75 2.09 2.25
CA ALA A 103 1.14 1.82 3.55
C ALA A 103 2.21 1.54 4.63
N ILE A 104 1.87 1.78 5.89
CA ILE A 104 2.73 1.40 7.02
C ILE A 104 2.46 -0.08 7.33
N THR A 105 3.42 -0.95 6.97
CA THR A 105 3.38 -2.42 7.14
C THR A 105 4.58 -2.92 7.98
N PRO A 106 4.65 -2.57 9.27
CA PRO A 106 5.85 -2.84 10.08
C PRO A 106 6.03 -4.33 10.38
N ARG A 107 4.93 -5.05 10.60
CA ARG A 107 4.96 -6.44 11.05
C ARG A 107 5.04 -7.42 9.89
N GLY A 108 5.73 -8.54 10.11
CA GLY A 108 5.84 -9.65 9.15
C GLY A 108 4.47 -10.18 8.71
N GLU A 109 3.57 -10.40 9.67
CA GLU A 109 2.20 -10.87 9.43
C GLU A 109 1.42 -10.05 8.39
N LEU A 110 1.56 -8.71 8.41
CA LEU A 110 0.88 -7.84 7.45
C LEU A 110 1.46 -7.96 6.05
N ARG A 111 2.78 -8.17 5.94
CA ARG A 111 3.45 -8.41 4.66
C ARG A 111 3.10 -9.79 4.11
N ASP A 112 3.03 -10.79 4.98
CA ASP A 112 2.67 -12.16 4.60
C ASP A 112 1.23 -12.24 4.10
N LEU A 113 0.31 -11.49 4.73
CA LEU A 113 -1.06 -11.32 4.24
C LEU A 113 -1.10 -10.73 2.82
N ALA A 114 -0.39 -9.62 2.58
CA ALA A 114 -0.33 -9.00 1.26
C ALA A 114 0.27 -9.96 0.21
N ARG A 115 1.35 -10.67 0.57
CA ARG A 115 2.01 -11.68 -0.28
C ARG A 115 1.09 -12.84 -0.62
N GLY A 116 0.33 -13.34 0.35
CA GLY A 116 -0.63 -14.42 0.13
C GLY A 116 -1.79 -14.01 -0.80
N LEU A 117 -2.24 -12.76 -0.73
CA LEU A 117 -3.35 -12.27 -1.56
C LEU A 117 -2.92 -11.92 -3.00
N LEU A 118 -1.73 -11.36 -3.16
CA LEU A 118 -1.22 -10.82 -4.43
C LEU A 118 -0.32 -11.80 -5.20
N GLY A 119 0.34 -12.74 -4.51
CA GLY A 119 1.20 -13.75 -5.15
C GLY A 119 2.28 -13.12 -6.03
N GLU A 120 2.37 -13.59 -7.28
CA GLU A 120 3.38 -13.14 -8.25
C GLU A 120 3.22 -11.70 -8.72
N ASP A 121 2.05 -11.09 -8.49
CA ASP A 121 1.81 -9.68 -8.83
C ASP A 121 2.50 -8.70 -7.85
N LEU A 122 2.97 -9.19 -6.72
CA LEU A 122 3.58 -8.37 -5.68
C LEU A 122 5.08 -8.14 -5.92
N PHE A 123 5.46 -6.88 -6.05
CA PHE A 123 6.84 -6.41 -5.99
C PHE A 123 7.06 -5.58 -4.72
N GLU A 124 7.65 -6.20 -3.70
CA GLU A 124 7.86 -5.56 -2.41
C GLU A 124 9.14 -4.71 -2.39
N VAL A 125 9.04 -3.48 -1.89
CA VAL A 125 10.15 -2.52 -1.81
C VAL A 125 10.26 -1.97 -0.40
N TYR A 126 11.35 -2.28 0.30
CA TYR A 126 11.62 -1.73 1.62
C TYR A 126 12.33 -0.37 1.53
N VAL A 127 11.62 0.70 1.88
CA VAL A 127 12.13 2.07 1.97
C VAL A 127 12.83 2.25 3.32
N LYS A 128 14.10 1.87 3.35
CA LYS A 128 14.93 1.90 4.56
C LYS A 128 15.30 3.34 4.95
N ALA A 129 14.92 3.73 6.16
CA ALA A 129 15.37 4.96 6.82
C ALA A 129 15.45 4.69 8.33
N SER A 130 16.42 5.32 9.01
CA SER A 130 16.54 5.20 10.47
C SER A 130 15.38 5.87 11.19
N TYR A 131 15.10 5.42 12.42
CA TYR A 131 14.05 6.03 13.25
C TYR A 131 14.35 7.52 13.46
N GLU A 132 15.59 7.85 13.80
CA GLU A 132 16.06 9.21 14.07
C GLU A 132 15.89 10.12 12.85
N ALA A 133 16.13 9.60 11.64
CA ALA A 133 15.93 10.37 10.41
C ALA A 133 14.44 10.61 10.14
N CYS A 134 13.59 9.62 10.35
CA CYS A 134 12.14 9.75 10.22
C CYS A 134 11.55 10.69 11.28
N GLU A 135 12.01 10.58 12.52
CA GLU A 135 11.66 11.45 13.65
C GLU A 135 12.11 12.89 13.41
N LYS A 136 13.34 13.11 12.92
CA LYS A 136 13.79 14.46 12.56
C LYS A 136 12.94 15.10 11.46
N ARG A 137 12.42 14.30 10.53
CA ARG A 137 11.55 14.79 9.46
C ARG A 137 10.14 15.12 9.95
N ASP A 138 9.61 14.32 10.86
CA ASP A 138 8.24 14.34 11.44
C ASP A 138 7.17 15.06 10.62
N VAL A 139 7.06 14.71 9.33
CA VAL A 139 6.24 15.45 8.34
C VAL A 139 4.77 15.56 8.75
N LYS A 140 4.30 14.64 9.60
CA LYS A 140 2.91 14.53 10.05
C LYS A 140 2.74 14.85 11.54
N GLY A 141 3.80 15.26 12.24
CA GLY A 141 3.78 15.49 13.69
C GLY A 141 3.53 14.22 14.53
N LEU A 142 3.67 13.04 13.93
CA LEU A 142 3.30 11.76 14.56
C LEU A 142 4.36 11.32 15.58
N TYR A 143 5.64 11.59 15.30
CA TYR A 143 6.73 11.24 16.22
C TYR A 143 6.66 12.10 17.48
N ALA A 144 6.43 13.42 17.34
CA ALA A 144 6.22 14.32 18.46
C ALA A 144 5.00 13.94 19.30
N LYS A 145 3.88 13.58 18.67
CA LYS A 145 2.67 13.11 19.38
C LYS A 145 2.92 11.80 20.13
N ALA A 146 3.65 10.85 19.53
CA ALA A 146 4.04 9.61 20.19
C ALA A 146 4.99 9.86 21.39
N ALA A 147 5.91 10.81 21.28
CA ALA A 147 6.78 11.20 22.38
C ALA A 147 6.00 11.79 23.57
N ARG A 148 4.89 12.48 23.32
CA ARG A 148 3.97 13.01 24.35
C ARG A 148 2.95 11.98 24.87
N GLY A 149 2.97 10.74 24.39
CA GLY A 149 2.04 9.68 24.80
C GLY A 149 0.64 9.79 24.20
N GLU A 150 0.42 10.69 23.23
CA GLU A 150 -0.87 10.90 22.57
C GLU A 150 -1.20 9.80 21.55
N ILE A 151 -0.18 9.07 21.08
CA ILE A 151 -0.35 7.93 20.16
C ILE A 151 0.21 6.69 20.85
N GLN A 152 -0.70 5.79 21.22
CA GLN A 152 -0.34 4.48 21.73
C GLN A 152 0.11 3.56 20.57
N HIS A 153 1.10 2.69 20.83
CA HIS A 153 1.64 1.72 19.86
C HIS A 153 2.17 2.35 18.56
N PHE A 154 2.93 3.44 18.69
CA PHE A 154 3.55 4.08 17.53
C PHE A 154 4.67 3.21 16.93
N THR A 155 4.61 3.00 15.62
CA THR A 155 5.53 2.14 14.88
C THR A 155 6.97 2.65 14.94
N GLY A 156 7.89 1.81 15.43
CA GLY A 156 9.34 2.05 15.38
C GLY A 156 10.00 2.47 16.69
N LYS A 157 9.24 2.73 17.77
CA LYS A 157 9.81 3.05 19.09
C LYS A 157 10.22 1.79 19.87
N ASP A 158 9.44 0.72 19.72
CA ASP A 158 9.73 -0.61 20.26
C ASP A 158 9.91 -1.56 19.08
N GLY A 159 11.13 -2.07 18.90
CA GLY A 159 11.48 -2.95 17.79
C GLY A 159 10.65 -4.23 17.82
N SER A 160 9.78 -4.40 16.82
CA SER A 160 9.18 -5.69 16.44
C SER A 160 8.77 -5.67 14.97
#